data_AF-A0A562RJ30-F1
#
_entry.id   AF-A0A562RJ30-F1
#
_cell.length_a   1.000
_cell.length_b   1.000
_cell.length_c   1.000
_cell.angle_alpha   90.00
_cell.angle_beta   90.00
_cell.angle_gamma   90.00
#
_symmetry.space_group_name_H-M   'P 1'
#
loop_
_entity.id
_entity.type
_entity.pdbx_description
1 polymer ?
#
loop_
_entity_poly.entity_id
_entity_poly.type
_entity_poly.pdbx_seq_one_letter_code
_entity_poly.pdbx_strand_id
1 'polypeptide(L)'
;MSRKSQSAAHALLKYESGQNFIPMQAMVDSGDHTTFTITAAPWSAAPGREPVIRPDGLATGGAISPASGLNRVSVAALTAYQSGNLVSLASESLTIARASTGSHKISSIILTDSGTLATEEGADGSAFSESRGADGGPPLIPEGAIELGQVRLSGAGDAAIQATEIYSVPGTHTELYDFPIWNENPGTGEVEFVTALPPIHAGNKPRRVFIQVYTPIFAPLEPTSDFVPPETTYSQSSTQVYGGTIGSSSKSLAQGSFTAYLKDGVTDPIIALEGQELWWQFFPHRLRAPQLLMQATLGMGRQYPAGDGIRANCTLSASGPAIPVKE
;
A
#
# COMPACT_ATOMS: atom_id res chain seq x y z
N MET A 1 2.23 31.56 -38.47
CA MET A 1 1.13 31.48 -37.48
C MET A 1 1.62 32.07 -36.17
N SER A 2 1.11 33.23 -35.78
CA SER A 2 1.45 33.85 -34.49
C SER A 2 0.90 32.95 -33.38
N ARG A 3 1.78 32.35 -32.57
CA ARG A 3 1.37 31.65 -31.34
C ARG A 3 0.83 32.74 -30.40
N LYS A 4 -0.49 32.92 -30.35
CA LYS A 4 -1.12 33.73 -29.29
C LYS A 4 -0.63 33.15 -27.96
N SER A 5 0.03 33.96 -27.12
CA SER A 5 0.32 33.59 -25.74
C SER A 5 -1.01 33.24 -25.07
N GLN A 6 -1.21 31.97 -24.72
CA GLN A 6 -2.40 31.57 -23.97
C GLN A 6 -2.23 32.10 -22.55
N SER A 7 -3.17 32.95 -22.08
CA SER A 7 -3.16 33.45 -20.70
C SER A 7 -3.88 32.47 -19.78
N ALA A 8 -3.43 32.38 -18.53
CA ALA A 8 -4.08 31.63 -17.47
C ALA A 8 -5.24 32.43 -16.80
N ALA A 9 -5.79 33.44 -17.47
CA ALA A 9 -6.84 34.30 -16.91
C ALA A 9 -8.15 33.55 -16.58
N HIS A 10 -8.32 32.35 -17.15
CA HIS A 10 -9.43 31.45 -16.86
C HIS A 10 -9.01 30.21 -16.08
N ALA A 11 -7.84 30.25 -15.43
CA ALA A 11 -7.39 29.15 -14.59
C ALA A 11 -8.36 28.89 -13.42
N LEU A 12 -8.24 27.70 -12.84
CA LEU A 12 -9.03 27.27 -11.70
C LEU A 12 -8.14 26.41 -10.79
N LEU A 13 -8.05 26.81 -9.53
CA LEU A 13 -7.50 25.97 -8.48
C LEU A 13 -8.66 25.32 -7.71
N LYS A 14 -8.56 24.02 -7.47
CA LYS A 14 -9.45 23.28 -6.58
C LYS A 14 -8.64 22.63 -5.48
N TYR A 15 -9.29 22.43 -4.34
CA TYR A 15 -8.74 21.73 -3.18
C TYR A 15 -9.69 20.63 -2.76
N GLU A 16 -9.16 19.64 -2.05
CA GLU A 16 -9.92 18.62 -1.36
C GLU A 16 -10.75 19.24 -0.23
N SER A 17 -12.06 19.36 -0.46
CA SER A 17 -13.02 19.94 0.49
C SER A 17 -13.77 18.90 1.31
N GLY A 18 -13.61 17.63 0.98
CA GLY A 18 -14.28 16.51 1.63
C GLY A 18 -13.82 15.19 1.02
N GLN A 19 -14.37 14.09 1.49
CA GLN A 19 -13.97 12.75 1.08
C GLN A 19 -15.17 11.84 0.87
N ASN A 20 -15.08 10.94 -0.10
CA ASN A 20 -15.99 9.81 -0.25
C ASN A 20 -15.34 8.55 0.32
N PHE A 21 -16.08 7.83 1.17
CA PHE A 21 -15.59 6.58 1.75
C PHE A 21 -15.70 5.44 0.77
N ILE A 22 -14.61 4.71 0.59
CA ILE A 22 -14.56 3.48 -0.17
C ILE A 22 -14.35 2.33 0.82
N PRO A 23 -15.34 1.44 1.00
CA PRO A 23 -15.24 0.34 1.94
C PRO A 23 -14.10 -0.61 1.56
N MET A 24 -13.66 -1.38 2.55
CA MET A 24 -12.66 -2.43 2.40
C MET A 24 -13.01 -3.34 1.21
N GLN A 25 -12.09 -3.46 0.26
CA GLN A 25 -12.26 -4.32 -0.91
C GLN A 25 -10.92 -4.90 -1.36
N ALA A 26 -10.98 -5.98 -2.14
CA ALA A 26 -9.79 -6.60 -2.70
C ALA A 26 -9.17 -5.69 -3.78
N MET A 27 -7.85 -5.59 -3.75
CA MET A 27 -7.05 -5.00 -4.81
C MET A 27 -6.77 -6.03 -5.91
N VAL A 28 -6.48 -5.55 -7.11
CA VAL A 28 -6.16 -6.38 -8.27
C VAL A 28 -4.64 -6.42 -8.45
N ASP A 29 -4.08 -7.63 -8.42
CA ASP A 29 -2.68 -7.88 -8.78
C ASP A 29 -2.42 -7.49 -10.24
N SER A 30 -1.35 -6.73 -10.47
CA SER A 30 -0.93 -6.32 -11.81
C SER A 30 -0.29 -7.45 -12.62
N GLY A 31 -0.02 -8.60 -11.97
CA GLY A 31 0.57 -9.81 -12.55
C GLY A 31 2.05 -10.00 -12.22
N ASP A 32 2.67 -9.01 -11.57
CA ASP A 32 4.04 -9.07 -11.04
C ASP A 32 4.10 -9.57 -9.58
N HIS A 33 2.94 -9.70 -8.92
CA HIS A 33 2.79 -10.01 -7.49
C HIS A 33 3.45 -8.99 -6.55
N THR A 34 3.91 -7.86 -7.07
CA THR A 34 4.46 -6.73 -6.31
C THR A 34 3.49 -5.57 -6.24
N THR A 35 2.76 -5.32 -7.33
CA THR A 35 1.90 -4.15 -7.49
C THR A 35 0.44 -4.57 -7.47
N PHE A 36 -0.31 -3.99 -6.54
CA PHE A 36 -1.75 -4.21 -6.39
C PHE A 36 -2.47 -2.88 -6.59
N THR A 37 -3.55 -2.89 -7.35
CA THR A 37 -4.23 -1.67 -7.81
C THR A 37 -5.73 -1.68 -7.50
N ILE A 38 -6.31 -0.49 -7.38
CA ILE A 38 -7.76 -0.29 -7.30
C ILE A 38 -8.16 0.90 -8.18
N THR A 39 -9.36 0.88 -8.73
CA THR A 39 -9.87 1.98 -9.59
C THR A 39 -10.18 3.26 -8.82
N ALA A 40 -10.39 3.17 -7.50
CA ALA A 40 -10.67 4.32 -6.65
C ALA A 40 -9.38 5.10 -6.38
N ALA A 41 -9.06 6.07 -7.23
CA ALA A 41 -7.91 6.96 -7.10
C ALA A 41 -8.30 8.41 -7.45
N PRO A 42 -7.61 9.43 -6.90
CA PRO A 42 -6.55 9.31 -5.90
C PRO A 42 -7.09 9.07 -4.47
N TRP A 43 -6.21 8.69 -3.53
CA TRP A 43 -6.56 8.51 -2.11
C TRP A 43 -6.19 9.73 -1.27
N SER A 44 -7.12 10.19 -0.44
CA SER A 44 -6.92 11.25 0.55
C SER A 44 -5.80 10.88 1.53
N ALA A 45 -5.04 11.90 1.96
CA ALA A 45 -4.16 11.84 3.13
C ALA A 45 -4.57 12.88 4.18
N ALA A 46 -5.84 13.34 4.13
CA ALA A 46 -6.37 14.22 5.16
C ALA A 46 -6.28 13.50 6.52
N PRO A 47 -6.01 14.21 7.62
CA PRO A 47 -5.84 13.58 8.93
C PRO A 47 -7.01 12.66 9.32
N GLY A 48 -6.71 11.40 9.63
CA GLY A 48 -7.70 10.37 9.97
C GLY A 48 -8.43 9.77 8.76
N ARG A 49 -7.98 10.06 7.54
CA ARG A 49 -8.49 9.54 6.26
C ARG A 49 -7.42 8.80 5.46
N GLU A 50 -6.31 8.46 6.11
CA GLU A 50 -5.23 7.68 5.53
C GLU A 50 -5.76 6.31 5.07
N PRO A 51 -5.19 5.75 3.97
CA PRO A 51 -5.58 4.44 3.50
C PRO A 51 -5.29 3.38 4.57
N VAL A 52 -6.15 2.36 4.64
CA VAL A 52 -5.98 1.20 5.53
C VAL A 52 -5.78 -0.04 4.66
N ILE A 53 -4.54 -0.54 4.64
CA ILE A 53 -4.14 -1.72 3.86
C ILE A 53 -4.12 -2.93 4.80
N ARG A 54 -4.77 -4.01 4.39
CA ARG A 54 -4.88 -5.27 5.15
C ARG A 54 -4.72 -6.47 4.22
N PRO A 55 -3.49 -6.88 3.93
CA PRO A 55 -3.25 -8.14 3.23
C PRO A 55 -3.79 -9.31 4.06
N ASP A 56 -4.24 -10.36 3.40
CA ASP A 56 -4.54 -11.62 4.09
C ASP A 56 -3.25 -12.10 4.76
N GLY A 57 -3.30 -12.42 6.06
CA GLY A 57 -2.10 -12.79 6.80
C GLY A 57 -2.26 -12.82 8.32
N LEU A 58 -1.37 -13.55 8.99
CA LEU A 58 -1.25 -13.60 10.44
C LEU A 58 -0.85 -12.22 10.98
N ALA A 59 -1.53 -11.77 12.04
CA ALA A 59 -1.26 -10.50 12.73
C ALA A 59 -0.54 -10.70 14.06
N THR A 60 -1.05 -11.59 14.92
CA THR A 60 -0.40 -11.92 16.21
C THR A 60 -0.64 -13.37 16.60
N GLY A 61 0.26 -13.94 17.41
CA GLY A 61 0.10 -15.29 17.95
C GLY A 61 0.44 -16.39 16.94
N GLY A 62 -0.36 -17.46 16.92
CA GLY A 62 -0.28 -18.51 15.87
C GLY A 62 0.96 -19.40 15.94
N ALA A 63 1.74 -19.33 17.03
CA ALA A 63 2.91 -20.18 17.21
C ALA A 63 2.54 -21.67 17.15
N ILE A 64 3.26 -22.42 16.31
CA ILE A 64 3.06 -23.86 16.14
C ILE A 64 4.08 -24.60 17.00
N SER A 65 3.62 -25.53 17.83
CA SER A 65 4.48 -26.37 18.67
C SER A 65 4.07 -27.84 18.58
N PRO A 66 4.95 -28.78 18.96
CA PRO A 66 4.53 -30.16 19.20
C PRO A 66 3.35 -30.20 20.18
N ALA A 67 2.36 -31.05 19.91
CA ALA A 67 1.28 -31.35 20.85
C ALA A 67 1.49 -32.73 21.49
N SER A 68 0.74 -33.01 22.56
CA SER A 68 0.70 -34.35 23.14
C SER A 68 0.03 -35.35 22.19
N GLY A 69 0.62 -36.54 22.07
CA GLY A 69 0.11 -37.62 21.23
C GLY A 69 0.95 -37.82 19.97
N LEU A 70 0.53 -38.77 19.14
CA LEU A 70 1.22 -39.08 17.88
C LEU A 70 0.68 -38.18 16.78
N ASN A 71 1.57 -37.68 15.92
CA ASN A 71 1.22 -36.92 14.73
C ASN A 71 0.38 -35.65 15.00
N ARG A 72 0.64 -34.94 16.09
CA ARG A 72 -0.11 -33.73 16.44
C ARG A 72 0.76 -32.52 16.69
N VAL A 73 0.28 -31.37 16.24
CA VAL A 73 0.81 -30.05 16.57
C VAL A 73 -0.27 -29.22 17.26
N SER A 74 0.15 -28.26 18.07
CA SER A 74 -0.72 -27.25 18.65
C SER A 74 -0.43 -25.93 17.97
N VAL A 75 -1.49 -25.21 17.61
CA VAL A 75 -1.43 -23.82 17.17
C VAL A 75 -1.90 -22.97 18.34
N ALA A 76 -1.09 -22.00 18.77
CA ALA A 76 -1.49 -21.05 19.80
C ALA A 76 -2.64 -20.16 19.30
N ALA A 77 -3.37 -19.54 20.23
CA ALA A 77 -4.38 -18.55 19.89
C ALA A 77 -3.76 -17.45 19.01
N LEU A 78 -4.54 -16.95 18.06
CA LEU A 78 -4.04 -16.03 17.04
C LEU A 78 -5.06 -14.98 16.64
N THR A 79 -4.56 -13.93 16.00
CA THR A 79 -5.36 -13.02 15.20
C THR A 79 -4.77 -12.93 13.79
N ALA A 80 -5.64 -12.79 12.79
CA ALA A 80 -5.25 -12.67 11.39
C ALA A 80 -6.15 -11.66 10.69
N TYR A 81 -5.62 -11.00 9.68
CA TYR A 81 -6.47 -10.28 8.72
C TYR A 81 -6.90 -11.25 7.64
N GLN A 82 -8.21 -11.37 7.45
CA GLN A 82 -8.81 -12.21 6.42
C GLN A 82 -9.94 -11.44 5.74
N SER A 83 -9.85 -11.30 4.43
CA SER A 83 -10.76 -10.45 3.64
C SER A 83 -10.87 -9.04 4.19
N GLY A 84 -9.75 -8.50 4.69
CA GLY A 84 -9.68 -7.18 5.34
C GLY A 84 -10.30 -7.07 6.74
N ASN A 85 -10.79 -8.16 7.34
CA ASN A 85 -11.34 -8.20 8.70
C ASN A 85 -10.35 -8.84 9.68
N LEU A 86 -10.26 -8.32 10.90
CA LEU A 86 -9.48 -8.96 11.95
C LEU A 86 -10.30 -10.11 12.55
N VAL A 87 -9.83 -11.34 12.35
CA VAL A 87 -10.39 -12.54 12.97
C VAL A 87 -9.55 -12.97 14.16
N SER A 88 -10.17 -13.62 15.15
CA SER A 88 -9.51 -14.13 16.35
C SER A 88 -9.89 -15.58 16.55
N LEU A 89 -8.88 -16.44 16.75
CA LEU A 89 -9.07 -17.87 16.95
C LEU A 89 -8.43 -18.30 18.26
N ALA A 90 -9.10 -19.22 18.95
CA ALA A 90 -8.54 -19.92 20.11
C ALA A 90 -7.45 -20.90 19.67
N SER A 91 -6.64 -21.35 20.63
CA SER A 91 -5.66 -22.41 20.38
C SER A 91 -6.35 -23.72 20.00
N GLU A 92 -5.77 -24.46 19.07
CA GLU A 92 -6.28 -25.74 18.61
C GLU A 92 -5.14 -26.73 18.37
N SER A 93 -5.42 -28.03 18.49
CA SER A 93 -4.45 -29.09 18.16
C SER A 93 -4.89 -29.84 16.92
N LEU A 94 -4.06 -29.80 15.88
CA LEU A 94 -4.31 -30.42 14.59
C LEU A 94 -3.57 -31.76 14.47
N THR A 95 -4.17 -32.69 13.73
CA THR A 95 -3.54 -33.94 13.34
C THR A 95 -2.85 -33.75 11.99
N ILE A 96 -1.64 -34.31 11.85
CA ILE A 96 -0.82 -34.23 10.64
C ILE A 96 -0.66 -35.63 10.07
N ALA A 97 -1.10 -35.85 8.83
CA ALA A 97 -0.88 -37.13 8.20
C ALA A 97 0.61 -37.34 7.88
N ARG A 98 1.06 -38.59 8.00
CA ARG A 98 2.37 -39.01 7.49
C ARG A 98 2.25 -39.47 6.04
N ALA A 99 3.40 -39.67 5.39
CA ALA A 99 3.45 -40.25 4.06
C ALA A 99 2.89 -41.69 4.10
N SER A 100 2.07 -42.04 3.11
CA SER A 100 1.39 -43.35 3.02
C SER A 100 2.00 -44.28 1.97
N THR A 101 2.52 -43.68 0.89
CA THR A 101 3.13 -44.36 -0.26
C THR A 101 4.59 -43.96 -0.46
N GLY A 102 4.98 -42.78 0.04
CA GLY A 102 6.36 -42.29 0.04
C GLY A 102 7.00 -42.34 1.43
N SER A 103 8.12 -41.64 1.56
CA SER A 103 8.85 -41.50 2.83
C SER A 103 8.83 -40.08 3.38
N HIS A 104 8.44 -39.08 2.59
CA HIS A 104 8.44 -37.67 2.98
C HIS A 104 7.11 -37.01 2.62
N LYS A 105 6.56 -36.22 3.54
CA LYS A 105 5.38 -35.37 3.30
C LYS A 105 5.60 -34.03 3.99
N ILE A 106 5.20 -32.95 3.30
CA ILE A 106 5.12 -31.61 3.88
C ILE A 106 3.64 -31.22 3.92
N SER A 107 3.18 -30.80 5.09
CA SER A 107 1.82 -30.26 5.27
C SER A 107 1.91 -28.80 5.67
N SER A 108 1.01 -27.98 5.12
CA SER A 108 0.87 -26.58 5.52
C SER A 108 -0.24 -26.47 6.57
N ILE A 109 0.05 -25.76 7.66
CA ILE A 109 -0.95 -25.36 8.65
C ILE A 109 -1.56 -24.07 8.15
N ILE A 110 -2.87 -24.05 8.00
CA ILE A 110 -3.59 -22.92 7.41
C ILE A 110 -4.72 -22.42 8.30
N LEU A 111 -5.00 -21.14 8.19
CA LEU A 111 -6.32 -20.59 8.47
C LEU A 111 -7.12 -20.62 7.16
N THR A 112 -8.21 -21.38 7.11
CA THR A 112 -9.07 -21.51 5.92
C THR A 112 -9.82 -20.20 5.63
N ASP A 113 -10.30 -19.99 4.40
CA ASP A 113 -11.15 -18.83 4.03
C ASP A 113 -12.48 -18.78 4.83
N SER A 114 -12.88 -19.88 5.47
CA SER A 114 -14.02 -19.95 6.40
C SER A 114 -13.67 -19.58 7.85
N GLY A 115 -12.42 -19.20 8.13
CA GLY A 115 -11.99 -18.75 9.46
C GLY A 115 -11.74 -19.88 10.46
N THR A 116 -11.31 -21.06 10.00
CA THR A 116 -10.98 -22.21 10.86
C THR A 116 -9.55 -22.67 10.64
N LEU A 117 -8.91 -23.27 11.66
CA LEU A 117 -7.61 -23.91 11.48
C LEU A 117 -7.75 -25.25 10.77
N ALA A 118 -6.82 -25.54 9.86
CA ALA A 118 -6.77 -26.81 9.14
C ALA A 118 -5.34 -27.17 8.74
N THR A 119 -5.19 -28.40 8.28
CA THR A 119 -3.96 -28.91 7.66
C THR A 119 -4.24 -29.13 6.18
N GLU A 120 -3.45 -28.50 5.31
CA GLU A 120 -3.39 -28.84 3.88
C GLU A 120 -2.24 -29.82 3.66
N GLU A 121 -2.49 -30.92 2.95
CA GLU A 121 -1.48 -31.97 2.76
C GLU A 121 -0.78 -31.86 1.41
N GLY A 122 0.55 -31.88 1.43
CA GLY A 122 1.34 -32.10 0.23
C GLY A 122 1.32 -33.55 -0.23
N ALA A 123 1.77 -33.77 -1.47
CA ALA A 123 1.91 -35.10 -2.04
C ALA A 123 3.08 -35.87 -1.40
N ASP A 124 2.94 -37.20 -1.28
CA ASP A 124 3.98 -38.09 -0.81
C ASP A 124 5.19 -38.05 -1.77
N GLY A 125 6.41 -37.94 -1.22
CA GLY A 125 7.65 -37.99 -1.99
C GLY A 125 8.66 -38.97 -1.42
N SER A 126 9.72 -39.23 -2.20
CA SER A 126 10.88 -40.03 -1.76
C SER A 126 11.96 -39.20 -1.06
N ALA A 127 11.88 -37.87 -1.18
CA ALA A 127 12.72 -36.87 -0.52
C ALA A 127 11.90 -35.58 -0.30
N PHE A 128 12.38 -34.67 0.54
CA PHE A 128 11.79 -33.33 0.64
C PHE A 128 12.07 -32.51 -0.62
N SER A 129 11.08 -31.73 -1.03
CA SER A 129 11.15 -30.76 -2.12
C SER A 129 10.72 -29.38 -1.60
N GLU A 130 11.31 -28.32 -2.13
CA GLU A 130 10.84 -26.95 -1.87
C GLU A 130 9.82 -26.50 -2.93
N SER A 131 9.66 -27.26 -4.02
CA SER A 131 8.72 -26.95 -5.09
C SER A 131 7.30 -27.21 -4.64
N ARG A 132 6.47 -26.15 -4.59
CA ARG A 132 5.06 -26.27 -4.21
C ARG A 132 4.27 -27.17 -5.16
N GLY A 133 3.42 -28.02 -4.60
CA GLY A 133 2.57 -28.96 -5.34
C GLY A 133 3.30 -30.16 -5.96
N ALA A 134 4.61 -30.28 -5.78
CA ALA A 134 5.38 -31.45 -6.21
C ALA A 134 5.38 -32.55 -5.14
N ASP A 135 5.69 -33.78 -5.54
CA ASP A 135 5.90 -34.90 -4.61
C ASP A 135 6.98 -34.55 -3.57
N GLY A 136 6.66 -34.74 -2.29
CA GLY A 136 7.53 -34.39 -1.16
C GLY A 136 7.67 -32.89 -0.92
N GLY A 137 6.94 -32.06 -1.67
CA GLY A 137 6.91 -30.60 -1.53
C GLY A 137 5.73 -30.10 -0.71
N PRO A 138 5.76 -28.82 -0.29
CA PRO A 138 4.61 -28.19 0.36
C PRO A 138 3.43 -28.09 -0.60
N PRO A 139 2.18 -28.16 -0.12
CA PRO A 139 1.02 -27.98 -0.98
C PRO A 139 0.90 -26.55 -1.50
N LEU A 140 0.15 -26.40 -2.60
CA LEU A 140 -0.54 -25.15 -2.88
C LEU A 140 -1.75 -25.07 -1.95
N ILE A 141 -1.91 -23.96 -1.24
CA ILE A 141 -3.03 -23.78 -0.30
C ILE A 141 -4.26 -23.20 -1.02
N PRO A 142 -5.49 -23.40 -0.50
CA PRO A 142 -6.68 -22.80 -1.10
C PRO A 142 -6.57 -21.26 -1.23
N GLU A 143 -7.21 -20.69 -2.25
CA GLU A 143 -7.32 -19.23 -2.39
C GLU A 143 -8.09 -18.66 -1.18
N GLY A 144 -7.56 -17.59 -0.58
CA GLY A 144 -8.13 -16.96 0.63
C GLY A 144 -7.78 -17.64 1.97
N ALA A 145 -7.14 -18.82 1.93
CA ALA A 145 -6.47 -19.35 3.11
C ALA A 145 -5.21 -18.54 3.47
N ILE A 146 -4.67 -18.71 4.67
CA ILE A 146 -3.44 -18.06 5.14
C ILE A 146 -2.50 -19.13 5.67
N GLU A 147 -1.26 -19.19 5.17
CA GLU A 147 -0.26 -20.13 5.68
C GLU A 147 0.33 -19.65 7.01
N LEU A 148 0.22 -20.48 8.06
CA LEU A 148 0.74 -20.20 9.40
C LEU A 148 2.11 -20.85 9.64
N GLY A 149 2.40 -21.93 8.93
CA GLY A 149 3.64 -22.69 9.02
C GLY A 149 3.54 -24.00 8.26
N GLN A 150 4.63 -24.76 8.27
CA GLN A 150 4.71 -26.08 7.66
C GLN A 150 5.17 -27.11 8.68
N VAL A 151 4.72 -28.34 8.52
CA VAL A 151 5.21 -29.52 9.23
C VAL A 151 5.81 -30.47 8.21
N ARG A 152 7.08 -30.85 8.40
CA ARG A 152 7.85 -31.66 7.45
C ARG A 152 8.20 -32.98 8.11
N LEU A 153 7.57 -34.06 7.66
CA LEU A 153 7.71 -35.39 8.26
C LEU A 153 8.42 -36.33 7.32
N SER A 154 9.41 -37.05 7.86
CA SER A 154 10.00 -38.23 7.24
C SER A 154 9.57 -39.50 7.98
N GLY A 155 9.24 -40.56 7.24
CA GLY A 155 8.78 -41.83 7.77
C GLY A 155 7.25 -41.94 7.86
N ALA A 156 6.75 -43.16 7.62
CA ALA A 156 5.32 -43.47 7.53
C ALA A 156 4.67 -43.90 8.86
N GLY A 157 5.48 -44.19 9.89
CA GLY A 157 4.98 -44.69 11.17
C GLY A 157 4.57 -43.57 12.12
N ASP A 158 3.44 -43.75 12.82
CA ASP A 158 2.95 -42.80 13.82
C ASP A 158 3.98 -42.51 14.91
N ALA A 159 4.29 -41.23 15.10
CA ALA A 159 5.26 -40.77 16.09
C ALA A 159 4.94 -39.34 16.53
N ALA A 160 5.37 -38.98 17.74
CA ALA A 160 5.29 -37.60 18.22
C ALA A 160 6.08 -36.67 17.28
N ILE A 161 5.52 -35.48 17.00
CA ILE A 161 6.17 -34.47 16.16
C ILE A 161 7.22 -33.73 16.99
N GLN A 162 8.39 -33.48 16.39
CA GLN A 162 9.49 -32.76 17.01
C GLN A 162 9.47 -31.29 16.60
N ALA A 163 9.99 -30.40 17.45
CA ALA A 163 10.08 -28.98 17.13
C ALA A 163 10.92 -28.70 15.87
N THR A 164 11.90 -29.56 15.57
CA THR A 164 12.74 -29.49 14.37
C THR A 164 12.01 -29.88 13.08
N GLU A 165 10.80 -30.44 13.19
CA GLU A 165 9.93 -30.77 12.05
C GLU A 165 8.94 -29.64 11.74
N ILE A 166 8.93 -28.56 12.54
CA ILE A 166 8.00 -27.42 12.41
C ILE A 166 8.76 -26.20 11.88
N TYR A 167 8.21 -25.59 10.83
CA TYR A 167 8.81 -24.47 10.11
C TYR A 167 7.82 -23.30 10.07
N SER A 168 8.23 -22.14 10.57
CA SER A 168 7.36 -20.97 10.71
C SER A 168 8.10 -19.65 10.45
N VAL A 169 9.06 -19.66 9.51
CA VAL A 169 9.81 -18.45 9.16
C VAL A 169 8.90 -17.49 8.38
N PRO A 170 8.69 -16.24 8.84
CA PRO A 170 7.92 -15.24 8.12
C PRO A 170 8.39 -15.04 6.69
N GLY A 171 7.44 -14.93 5.75
CA GLY A 171 7.73 -14.74 4.33
C GLY A 171 8.22 -16.00 3.58
N THR A 172 8.48 -17.09 4.28
CA THR A 172 8.87 -18.38 3.66
C THR A 172 7.85 -19.48 3.97
N HIS A 173 7.48 -19.63 5.24
CA HIS A 173 6.55 -20.67 5.71
C HIS A 173 5.31 -20.06 6.38
N THR A 174 5.33 -18.76 6.67
CA THR A 174 4.26 -18.05 7.36
C THR A 174 3.95 -16.74 6.63
N GLU A 175 2.69 -16.51 6.32
CA GLU A 175 2.19 -15.27 5.73
C GLU A 175 1.81 -14.29 6.82
N LEU A 176 2.64 -13.26 7.04
CA LEU A 176 2.28 -12.13 7.89
C LEU A 176 1.56 -11.07 7.08
N TYR A 177 0.60 -10.39 7.71
CA TYR A 177 -0.13 -9.30 7.05
C TYR A 177 0.77 -8.09 6.76
N ASP A 178 1.81 -7.87 7.58
CA ASP A 178 2.71 -6.71 7.56
C ASP A 178 4.08 -7.00 6.89
N PHE A 179 4.23 -8.17 6.25
CA PHE A 179 5.47 -8.56 5.58
C PHE A 179 5.24 -9.15 4.17
N PRO A 180 6.01 -8.74 3.14
CA PRO A 180 7.01 -7.67 3.16
C PRO A 180 6.36 -6.30 3.34
N ILE A 181 7.15 -5.29 3.69
CA ILE A 181 6.68 -3.91 3.74
C ILE A 181 6.26 -3.43 2.35
N TRP A 182 5.40 -2.41 2.29
CA TRP A 182 4.93 -1.83 1.04
C TRP A 182 5.05 -0.31 1.04
N ASN A 183 5.03 0.25 -0.16
CA ASN A 183 4.83 1.67 -0.41
C ASN A 183 3.40 1.89 -0.93
N GLU A 184 2.85 3.05 -0.59
CA GLU A 184 1.55 3.49 -1.07
C GLU A 184 1.75 4.52 -2.16
N ASN A 185 0.95 4.43 -3.22
CA ASN A 185 0.91 5.40 -4.30
C ASN A 185 -0.51 5.99 -4.41
N PRO A 186 -0.86 6.96 -3.53
CA PRO A 186 -2.21 7.52 -3.47
C PRO A 186 -2.67 8.15 -4.77
N GLY A 187 -1.75 8.66 -5.61
CA GLY A 187 -2.09 9.30 -6.88
C GLY A 187 -2.61 8.33 -7.94
N THR A 188 -2.06 7.12 -8.01
CA THR A 188 -2.41 6.08 -8.99
C THR A 188 -3.32 5.00 -8.42
N GLY A 189 -3.49 4.94 -7.09
CA GLY A 189 -4.32 3.93 -6.45
C GLY A 189 -3.61 2.59 -6.30
N GLU A 190 -2.32 2.63 -5.97
CA GLU A 190 -1.45 1.44 -5.99
C GLU A 190 -0.79 1.18 -4.63
N VAL A 191 -0.61 -0.10 -4.32
CA VAL A 191 0.26 -0.58 -3.24
C VAL A 191 1.37 -1.40 -3.89
N GLU A 192 2.62 -1.06 -3.59
CA GLU A 192 3.80 -1.75 -4.12
C GLU A 192 4.60 -2.39 -2.99
N PHE A 193 4.64 -3.72 -2.96
CA PHE A 193 5.47 -4.46 -2.01
C PHE A 193 6.94 -4.42 -2.40
N VAL A 194 7.84 -4.32 -1.42
CA VAL A 194 9.30 -4.30 -1.68
C VAL A 194 9.84 -5.62 -2.24
N THR A 195 9.04 -6.68 -2.22
CA THR A 195 9.34 -7.98 -2.82
C THR A 195 8.03 -8.64 -3.24
N ALA A 196 8.07 -9.39 -4.34
CA ALA A 196 6.90 -10.11 -4.85
C ALA A 196 6.30 -11.02 -3.78
N LEU A 197 4.98 -10.95 -3.61
CA LEU A 197 4.25 -11.84 -2.72
C LEU A 197 4.37 -13.28 -3.26
N PRO A 198 4.73 -14.26 -2.41
CA PRO A 198 4.91 -15.64 -2.86
C PRO A 198 3.63 -16.22 -3.49
N PRO A 199 3.70 -16.83 -4.69
CA PRO A 199 2.54 -17.39 -5.38
C PRO A 199 2.18 -18.79 -4.84
N ILE A 200 1.80 -18.88 -3.56
CA ILE A 200 1.64 -20.15 -2.83
C ILE A 200 0.21 -20.70 -2.81
N HIS A 201 -0.75 -19.94 -3.34
CA HIS A 201 -2.15 -20.36 -3.40
C HIS A 201 -2.46 -21.12 -4.68
N ALA A 202 -3.54 -21.88 -4.67
CA ALA A 202 -4.08 -22.60 -5.81
C ALA A 202 -4.13 -21.71 -7.07
N GLY A 203 -3.57 -22.21 -8.16
CA GLY A 203 -3.38 -21.44 -9.40
C GLY A 203 -2.12 -20.58 -9.43
N ASN A 204 -1.18 -20.77 -8.49
CA ASN A 204 0.05 -19.97 -8.34
C ASN A 204 -0.26 -18.48 -8.15
N LYS A 205 -1.21 -18.19 -7.28
CA LYS A 205 -1.59 -16.81 -6.93
C LYS A 205 -0.92 -16.39 -5.63
N PRO A 206 -0.61 -15.10 -5.44
CA PRO A 206 -0.27 -14.57 -4.13
C PRO A 206 -1.50 -14.49 -3.23
N ARG A 207 -1.29 -14.24 -1.94
CA ARG A 207 -2.37 -13.86 -1.02
C ARG A 207 -3.05 -12.58 -1.49
N ARG A 208 -4.31 -12.41 -1.09
CA ARG A 208 -5.09 -11.24 -1.45
C ARG A 208 -4.66 -10.03 -0.63
N VAL A 209 -4.77 -8.85 -1.25
CA VAL A 209 -4.51 -7.57 -0.60
C VAL A 209 -5.81 -6.80 -0.54
N PHE A 210 -6.21 -6.33 0.65
CA PHE A 210 -7.41 -5.52 0.82
C PHE A 210 -7.05 -4.10 1.20
N ILE A 211 -7.88 -3.16 0.75
CA ILE A 211 -7.71 -1.76 1.07
C ILE A 211 -9.06 -1.09 1.33
N GLN A 212 -9.06 -0.17 2.29
CA GLN A 212 -10.11 0.81 2.53
C GLN A 212 -9.51 2.20 2.37
N VAL A 213 -10.17 3.06 1.58
CA VAL A 213 -9.64 4.39 1.25
C VAL A 213 -10.71 5.46 1.31
N TYR A 214 -10.27 6.70 1.26
CA TYR A 214 -11.11 7.87 1.06
C TYR A 214 -10.69 8.54 -0.25
N THR A 215 -11.61 8.84 -1.16
CA THR A 215 -11.29 9.61 -2.38
C THR A 215 -11.70 11.07 -2.22
N PRO A 216 -10.91 12.04 -2.73
CA PRO A 216 -11.16 13.46 -2.49
C PRO A 216 -12.38 13.97 -3.27
N ILE A 217 -13.18 14.81 -2.62
CA ILE A 217 -14.21 15.64 -3.22
C ILE A 217 -13.64 17.05 -3.39
N PHE A 218 -13.49 17.48 -4.65
CA PHE A 218 -12.87 18.75 -4.98
C PHE A 218 -13.87 19.91 -5.02
N ALA A 219 -13.53 21.02 -4.37
CA ALA A 219 -14.24 22.29 -4.50
C ALA A 219 -13.34 23.36 -5.12
N PRO A 220 -13.91 24.29 -5.92
CA PRO A 220 -13.18 25.43 -6.45
C PRO A 220 -12.74 26.38 -5.33
N LEU A 221 -11.51 26.88 -5.42
CA LEU A 221 -10.97 27.94 -4.57
C LEU A 221 -10.80 29.21 -5.41
N GLU A 222 -11.72 30.15 -5.21
CA GLU A 222 -11.73 31.43 -5.92
C GLU A 222 -12.07 32.58 -4.97
N PRO A 223 -11.44 33.76 -5.11
CA PRO A 223 -10.42 34.09 -6.12
C PRO A 223 -9.03 33.59 -5.73
N THR A 224 -8.26 33.12 -6.73
CA THR A 224 -6.85 32.72 -6.57
C THR A 224 -5.99 33.27 -7.70
N SER A 225 -4.69 33.46 -7.45
CA SER A 225 -3.73 33.95 -8.45
C SER A 225 -2.33 33.37 -8.24
N ASP A 226 -1.46 33.56 -9.24
CA ASP A 226 -0.02 33.26 -9.19
C ASP A 226 0.32 31.84 -8.72
N PHE A 227 -0.43 30.86 -9.25
CA PHE A 227 -0.16 29.46 -8.97
C PHE A 227 1.20 29.03 -9.56
N VAL A 228 2.01 28.41 -8.72
CA VAL A 228 3.28 27.75 -9.06
C VAL A 228 3.17 26.29 -8.59
N PRO A 229 3.28 25.29 -9.49
CA PRO A 229 3.26 23.89 -9.08
C PRO A 229 4.53 23.49 -8.33
N PRO A 230 4.46 22.52 -7.40
CA PRO A 230 5.64 21.81 -6.92
C PRO A 230 6.30 21.06 -8.08
N GLU A 231 7.57 21.35 -8.36
CA GLU A 231 8.31 20.73 -9.47
C GLU A 231 9.75 20.39 -9.05
N THR A 232 10.32 19.37 -9.69
CA THR A 232 11.75 19.07 -9.51
C THR A 232 12.58 20.08 -10.31
N THR A 233 13.38 20.88 -9.60
CA THR A 233 14.34 21.80 -10.19
C THR A 233 15.71 21.13 -10.32
N TYR A 234 16.42 21.47 -11.39
CA TYR A 234 17.76 20.97 -11.68
C TYR A 234 18.72 22.15 -11.70
N SER A 235 19.80 22.07 -10.93
CA SER A 235 20.88 23.06 -10.97
C SER A 235 22.15 22.43 -11.52
N GLN A 236 22.88 23.18 -12.34
CA GLN A 236 24.19 22.80 -12.85
C GLN A 236 25.20 23.85 -12.42
N SER A 237 26.27 23.41 -11.78
CA SER A 237 27.42 24.25 -11.45
C SER A 237 28.66 23.67 -12.12
N SER A 238 29.55 24.54 -12.56
CA SER A 238 30.81 24.13 -13.18
C SER A 238 31.97 24.92 -12.60
N THR A 239 33.07 24.21 -12.33
CA THR A 239 34.35 24.82 -11.92
C THR A 239 35.35 24.63 -13.05
N GLN A 240 35.91 25.73 -13.54
CA GLN A 240 37.01 25.72 -14.49
C GLN A 240 38.28 25.26 -13.78
N VAL A 241 38.98 24.27 -14.34
CA VAL A 241 40.28 23.80 -13.87
C VAL A 241 41.30 23.91 -15.01
N TYR A 242 42.59 24.00 -14.69
CA TYR A 242 43.61 23.95 -15.75
C TYR A 242 43.49 22.61 -16.48
N GLY A 243 43.23 22.66 -17.79
CA GLY A 243 43.03 21.47 -18.63
C GLY A 243 41.59 20.96 -18.74
N GLY A 244 40.57 21.63 -18.19
CA GLY A 244 39.17 21.24 -18.42
C GLY A 244 38.12 21.89 -17.51
N THR A 245 36.94 21.27 -17.46
CA THR A 245 35.79 21.71 -16.66
C THR A 245 35.28 20.55 -15.83
N ILE A 246 35.11 20.74 -14.52
CA ILE A 246 34.41 19.78 -13.64
C ILE A 246 32.98 20.26 -13.47
N GLY A 247 32.00 19.44 -13.88
CA GLY A 247 30.58 19.70 -13.73
C GLY A 247 29.98 18.98 -12.52
N SER A 248 29.02 19.62 -11.86
CA SER A 248 28.16 19.02 -10.85
C SER A 248 26.71 19.36 -11.15
N SER A 249 25.81 18.40 -10.95
CA SER A 249 24.36 18.61 -11.02
C SER A 249 23.69 18.22 -9.70
N SER A 250 22.64 18.94 -9.33
CA SER A 250 21.78 18.60 -8.21
C SER A 250 20.31 18.68 -8.62
N LYS A 251 19.45 17.90 -7.94
CA LYS A 251 18.00 17.93 -8.08
C LYS A 251 17.36 18.23 -6.74
N SER A 252 16.33 19.09 -6.72
CA SER A 252 15.56 19.43 -5.52
C SER A 252 14.08 19.60 -5.86
N LEU A 253 13.19 19.17 -4.97
CA LEU A 253 11.76 19.44 -5.11
C LEU A 253 11.46 20.85 -4.59
N ALA A 254 10.93 21.72 -5.46
CA ALA A 254 10.46 23.04 -5.07
C ALA A 254 9.04 22.97 -4.50
N GLN A 255 8.76 23.84 -3.53
CA GLN A 255 7.42 24.01 -2.97
C GLN A 255 6.51 24.68 -4.00
N GLY A 256 5.24 24.25 -4.04
CA GLY A 256 4.23 24.98 -4.81
C GLY A 256 3.74 26.22 -4.05
N SER A 257 3.11 27.16 -4.75
CA SER A 257 2.54 28.36 -4.12
C SER A 257 1.34 28.90 -4.87
N PHE A 258 0.51 29.69 -4.20
CA PHE A 258 -0.51 30.53 -4.82
C PHE A 258 -0.95 31.63 -3.86
N THR A 259 -1.66 32.63 -4.35
CA THR A 259 -2.31 33.66 -3.51
C THR A 259 -3.81 33.41 -3.48
N ALA A 260 -4.37 33.23 -2.28
CA ALA A 260 -5.82 33.18 -2.06
C ALA A 260 -6.34 34.56 -1.64
N TYR A 261 -7.44 35.01 -2.21
CA TYR A 261 -8.16 36.20 -1.75
C TYR A 261 -9.27 35.78 -0.81
N LEU A 262 -9.23 36.29 0.41
CA LEU A 262 -10.05 35.86 1.53
C LEU A 262 -11.15 36.87 1.80
N LYS A 263 -12.28 36.42 2.37
CA LYS A 263 -13.38 37.31 2.73
C LYS A 263 -13.05 38.09 3.99
N ASP A 264 -12.59 37.38 5.03
CA ASP A 264 -12.26 37.96 6.33
C ASP A 264 -10.93 37.43 6.90
N GLY A 265 -10.37 36.37 6.32
CA GLY A 265 -9.12 35.75 6.78
C GLY A 265 -9.23 35.00 8.11
N VAL A 266 -10.44 34.75 8.59
CA VAL A 266 -10.73 34.12 9.89
C VAL A 266 -11.73 32.98 9.75
N THR A 267 -12.87 33.22 9.09
CA THR A 267 -13.95 32.24 8.90
C THR A 267 -13.92 31.57 7.53
N ASP A 268 -13.04 32.02 6.62
CA ASP A 268 -12.81 31.38 5.34
C ASP A 268 -12.47 29.89 5.54
N PRO A 269 -13.19 28.93 4.89
CA PRO A 269 -13.03 27.51 5.14
C PRO A 269 -11.61 26.98 4.97
N ILE A 270 -10.83 27.59 4.06
CA ILE A 270 -9.43 27.22 3.81
C ILE A 270 -8.54 27.43 5.03
N ILE A 271 -8.88 28.34 5.94
CA ILE A 271 -8.10 28.60 7.17
C ILE A 271 -8.05 27.38 8.07
N ALA A 272 -9.14 26.61 8.16
CA ALA A 272 -9.18 25.39 8.96
C ALA A 272 -8.34 24.23 8.36
N LEU A 273 -7.88 24.39 7.12
CA LEU A 273 -7.11 23.39 6.38
C LEU A 273 -5.59 23.62 6.49
N GLU A 274 -5.16 24.70 7.15
CA GLU A 274 -3.74 24.95 7.39
C GLU A 274 -3.10 23.78 8.16
N GLY A 275 -1.95 23.31 7.69
CA GLY A 275 -1.21 22.18 8.25
C GLY A 275 -1.73 20.80 7.83
N GLN A 276 -2.83 20.71 7.07
CA GLN A 276 -3.35 19.44 6.59
C GLN A 276 -2.75 19.06 5.22
N GLU A 277 -2.50 17.77 5.02
CA GLU A 277 -2.12 17.21 3.72
C GLU A 277 -3.38 16.90 2.90
N LEU A 278 -3.49 17.54 1.73
CA LEU A 278 -4.69 17.53 0.91
C LEU A 278 -4.34 17.40 -0.56
N TRP A 279 -5.30 16.94 -1.37
CA TRP A 279 -5.19 17.04 -2.83
C TRP A 279 -5.54 18.43 -3.37
N TRP A 280 -4.78 18.83 -4.38
CA TRP A 280 -4.96 20.07 -5.14
C TRP A 280 -5.01 19.77 -6.63
N GLN A 281 -5.93 20.43 -7.33
CA GLN A 281 -6.05 20.38 -8.78
C GLN A 281 -5.91 21.77 -9.37
N PHE A 282 -4.95 21.95 -10.27
CA PHE A 282 -4.81 23.17 -11.04
C PHE A 282 -5.16 22.94 -12.50
N PHE A 283 -6.15 23.68 -12.98
CA PHE A 283 -6.52 23.73 -14.39
C PHE A 283 -5.95 25.02 -14.98
N PRO A 284 -5.03 24.95 -15.97
CA PRO A 284 -4.59 26.14 -16.71
C PRO A 284 -5.75 26.88 -17.40
N HIS A 285 -6.85 26.17 -17.66
CA HIS A 285 -8.09 26.73 -18.17
C HIS A 285 -9.29 25.94 -17.66
N ARG A 286 -10.22 26.58 -16.94
CA ARG A 286 -11.36 25.95 -16.24
C ARG A 286 -12.31 25.09 -17.10
N LEU A 287 -12.35 25.34 -18.41
CA LEU A 287 -13.19 24.60 -19.37
C LEU A 287 -12.44 23.49 -20.13
N ARG A 288 -11.19 23.17 -19.76
CA ARG A 288 -10.38 22.16 -20.44
C ARG A 288 -9.98 21.07 -19.46
N ALA A 289 -9.88 19.84 -19.96
CA ALA A 289 -9.53 18.67 -19.16
C ALA A 289 -8.10 18.70 -18.58
N PRO A 290 -7.05 19.14 -19.31
CA PRO A 290 -5.69 19.08 -18.80
C PRO A 290 -5.53 19.81 -17.46
N GLN A 291 -4.98 19.12 -16.49
CA GLN A 291 -4.78 19.61 -15.13
C GLN A 291 -3.46 19.11 -14.54
N LEU A 292 -3.04 19.77 -13.46
CA LEU A 292 -1.99 19.31 -12.57
C LEU A 292 -2.64 18.81 -11.28
N LEU A 293 -2.29 17.61 -10.85
CA LEU A 293 -2.75 17.01 -9.61
C LEU A 293 -1.56 16.89 -8.65
N MET A 294 -1.74 17.27 -7.39
CA MET A 294 -0.69 17.18 -6.37
C MET A 294 -1.26 16.97 -4.98
N GLN A 295 -0.56 16.21 -4.16
CA GLN A 295 -0.85 16.05 -2.73
C GLN A 295 0.20 16.83 -1.94
N ALA A 296 -0.25 17.73 -1.06
CA ALA A 296 0.65 18.63 -0.36
C ALA A 296 0.06 19.15 0.95
N THR A 297 0.93 19.41 1.92
CA THR A 297 0.57 20.13 3.14
C THR A 297 0.43 21.63 2.87
N LEU A 298 -0.69 22.21 3.29
CA LEU A 298 -0.97 23.64 3.16
C LEU A 298 -0.28 24.46 4.26
N GLY A 299 0.53 25.45 3.89
CA GLY A 299 0.96 26.52 4.80
C GLY A 299 0.38 27.87 4.35
N MET A 300 0.06 28.77 5.29
CA MET A 300 -0.52 30.08 4.96
C MET A 300 0.11 31.28 5.67
N GLY A 301 0.40 32.33 4.90
CA GLY A 301 0.75 33.66 5.40
C GLY A 301 -0.36 34.67 5.12
N ARG A 302 -1.27 34.87 6.07
CA ARG A 302 -2.38 35.83 5.98
C ARG A 302 -1.88 37.28 6.01
N GLN A 303 -2.54 38.14 5.23
CA GLN A 303 -2.26 39.57 5.13
C GLN A 303 -3.56 40.37 5.18
N TYR A 304 -3.55 41.45 5.95
CA TYR A 304 -4.67 42.38 6.15
C TYR A 304 -4.27 43.80 5.70
N PRO A 305 -4.03 44.02 4.39
CA PRO A 305 -3.66 45.33 3.89
C PRO A 305 -4.83 46.32 4.04
N ALA A 306 -4.54 47.59 4.38
CA ALA A 306 -5.57 48.60 4.60
C ALA A 306 -6.20 49.17 3.31
N GLY A 307 -5.55 48.98 2.15
CA GLY A 307 -5.97 49.54 0.85
C GLY A 307 -6.14 48.48 -0.25
N ASP A 308 -6.19 47.21 0.10
CA ASP A 308 -6.29 46.09 -0.84
C ASP A 308 -7.11 44.94 -0.20
N GLY A 309 -7.44 43.91 -0.98
CA GLY A 309 -8.17 42.75 -0.47
C GLY A 309 -7.38 41.96 0.57
N ILE A 310 -8.08 41.41 1.58
CA ILE A 310 -7.51 40.43 2.49
C ILE A 310 -7.07 39.22 1.68
N ARG A 311 -5.85 38.73 1.93
CA ARG A 311 -5.26 37.62 1.15
C ARG A 311 -4.42 36.71 2.03
N ALA A 312 -4.12 35.54 1.53
CA ALA A 312 -3.08 34.68 2.08
C ALA A 312 -2.13 34.21 0.99
N ASN A 313 -0.84 34.29 1.28
CA ASN A 313 0.19 33.63 0.49
C ASN A 313 0.24 32.18 0.95
N CYS A 314 -0.23 31.28 0.09
CA CYS A 314 -0.32 29.86 0.36
C CYS A 314 0.90 29.14 -0.20
N THR A 315 1.34 28.14 0.53
CA THR A 315 2.46 27.27 0.16
C THR A 315 2.00 25.81 0.18
N LEU A 316 2.50 25.02 -0.76
CA LEU A 316 2.16 23.61 -0.96
C LEU A 316 3.43 22.76 -0.82
N SER A 317 3.65 22.22 0.38
CA SER A 317 4.74 21.29 0.67
C SER A 317 4.37 19.88 0.23
N ALA A 318 4.77 19.50 -0.98
CA ALA A 318 4.53 18.16 -1.53
C ALA A 318 5.72 17.22 -1.29
N SER A 319 5.45 15.92 -1.19
CA SER A 319 6.47 14.85 -1.17
C SER A 319 6.98 14.47 -2.57
N GLY A 320 6.27 14.91 -3.62
CA GLY A 320 6.61 14.69 -5.02
C GLY A 320 6.20 15.87 -5.92
N PRO A 321 6.63 15.87 -7.19
CA PRO A 321 6.21 16.90 -8.15
C PRO A 321 4.72 16.76 -8.50
N ALA A 322 4.11 17.85 -8.95
CA ALA A 322 2.76 17.81 -9.51
C ALA A 322 2.70 16.90 -10.74
N ILE A 323 1.65 16.09 -10.82
CA ILE A 323 1.45 15.09 -11.85
C ILE A 323 0.53 15.68 -12.93
N PRO A 324 0.96 15.74 -14.20
CA PRO A 324 0.10 16.15 -15.31
C PRO A 324 -0.95 15.08 -15.62
N VAL A 325 -2.22 15.44 -15.56
CA VAL A 325 -3.35 14.62 -16.02
C VAL A 325 -3.88 15.24 -17.31
N LYS A 326 -3.82 14.47 -18.40
CA LYS A 326 -4.04 14.99 -19.77
C LYS A 326 -5.42 14.65 -20.35
N GLU A 327 -6.18 13.79 -19.69
CA GLU A 327 -7.46 13.23 -20.14
C GLU A 327 -8.53 13.36 -19.05
#